data_AF-A0A9R1GJY4-F1
#
_entry.id   AF-A0A9R1GJY4-F1
#
_cell.length_a   1.000
_cell.length_b   1.000
_cell.length_c   1.000
_cell.angle_alpha   90.00
_cell.angle_beta   90.00
_cell.angle_gamma   90.00
#
_symmetry.space_group_name_H-M   'P 1'
#
loop_
_entity.id
_entity.type
_entity.pdbx_description
1 polymer ?
#
loop_
_entity_poly.entity_id
_entity_poly.type
_entity_poly.pdbx_seq_one_letter_code
_entity_poly.pdbx_strand_id
1 'polypeptide(L)'
;MMRVLAKETELHLAQKELDKYKEQLSNAETTRLQALSELERAKKSVVDLTNKLDAVTKSKELNIRATENANIRTKELEGGSSSEAVGKDGPLKQELDNAREQYAIALADLDAAKQELRKMRKDFETSLDAKLLAAQQEAESVQSSESNKEKASQLRTEIAMVQESLTHAKAATEQAREEEANILAEKDAARRTCKESLEEAQRKLSNLRNDFDPVAFKGLQEKLDETYSEIASLQKKIEDARDRDLESVSAVSTELDDAKETLQKVAQEQTSLSSLVESLRLELQAVKEEHSQLKHKDAEIESIVGDLHVKLQKCKSDLETAVATESDATLASDDLMLALEQLSSESKNALQEAEVMQKRAAELRDEAEAARASLVEAEQKLQSSLKEAEVAKAAETRALDQIKQLSEKASAVRASISEPGANITISKEEFESLSRKVEQTEKLAEMKVAAAMAQVDAVRASENEAIKKLEAARKEIEDMELATEEALKKAETAEAANKAVESELKRWREKEEQNKNTETYVPPVGATSLADAPSHKASYTKANEKSNGHQKNSKTLLRKSFMLPSITGMFHHKKKNSADGSSHS
;
A
#
# COMPACT_ATOMS: atom_id res chain seq x y z
N MET A 1 59.95 65.29 56.69
CA MET A 1 58.57 65.77 56.43
C MET A 1 57.79 64.83 55.51
N MET A 2 58.05 64.71 54.20
CA MET A 2 57.17 63.98 53.25
C MET A 2 56.58 62.64 53.74
N ARG A 3 57.38 61.70 54.28
CA ARG A 3 56.88 60.40 54.79
C ARG A 3 55.88 60.50 55.95
N VAL A 4 55.87 61.61 56.69
CA VAL A 4 54.89 61.87 57.78
C VAL A 4 53.57 62.33 57.16
N LEU A 5 53.61 63.32 56.26
CA LEU A 5 52.44 63.83 55.55
C LEU A 5 51.73 62.73 54.73
N ALA A 6 52.48 61.80 54.13
CA ALA A 6 51.92 60.64 53.45
C ALA A 6 51.10 59.77 54.41
N LYS A 7 51.69 59.34 55.54
CA LYS A 7 51.02 58.53 56.56
C LYS A 7 49.84 59.25 57.23
N GLU A 8 49.93 60.56 57.39
CA GLU A 8 48.85 61.40 57.93
C GLU A 8 47.67 61.54 56.95
N THR A 9 47.96 61.52 55.64
CA THR A 9 46.95 61.46 54.57
C THR A 9 46.30 60.07 54.49
N GLU A 10 47.09 59.00 54.56
CA GLU A 10 46.62 57.60 54.65
C GLU A 10 45.70 57.41 55.87
N LEU A 11 46.09 57.93 57.04
CA LEU A 11 45.27 57.93 58.25
C LEU A 11 43.93 58.65 58.03
N HIS A 12 43.93 59.83 57.39
CA HIS A 12 42.71 60.58 57.09
C HIS A 12 41.77 59.84 56.12
N LEU A 13 42.32 59.11 55.15
CA LEU A 13 41.55 58.26 54.24
C LEU A 13 40.94 57.07 54.99
N ALA A 14 41.73 56.35 55.78
CA ALA A 14 41.25 55.23 56.60
C ALA A 14 40.18 55.67 57.63
N GLN A 15 40.33 56.86 58.23
CA GLN A 15 39.33 57.45 59.13
C GLN A 15 38.01 57.71 58.40
N LYS A 16 38.06 58.27 57.18
CA LYS A 16 36.89 58.56 56.34
C LYS A 16 36.19 57.28 55.84
N GLU A 17 36.95 56.25 55.52
CA GLU A 17 36.40 54.94 55.16
C GLU A 17 35.75 54.26 56.36
N LEU A 18 36.39 54.29 57.54
CA LEU A 18 35.82 53.80 58.79
C LEU A 18 34.48 54.49 59.13
N ASP A 19 34.39 55.80 58.97
CA ASP A 19 33.14 56.54 59.23
C ASP A 19 32.04 56.22 58.20
N LYS A 20 32.39 56.02 56.93
CA LYS A 20 31.47 55.48 55.90
C LYS A 20 30.96 54.08 56.26
N TYR A 21 31.82 53.20 56.78
CA TYR A 21 31.40 51.87 57.23
C TYR A 21 30.50 51.92 58.48
N LYS A 22 30.69 52.88 59.40
CA LYS A 22 29.77 53.12 60.52
C LYS A 22 28.39 53.58 60.04
N GLU A 23 28.33 54.48 59.07
CA GLU A 23 27.08 54.93 58.47
C GLU A 23 26.35 53.78 57.77
N GLN A 24 27.06 52.96 57.00
CA GLN A 24 26.51 51.75 56.37
C GLN A 24 26.01 50.73 57.40
N LEU A 25 26.75 50.51 58.49
CA LEU A 25 26.34 49.64 59.60
C LEU A 25 25.06 50.16 60.26
N SER A 26 24.99 51.46 60.58
CA SER A 26 23.81 52.07 61.20
C SER A 26 22.56 51.96 60.32
N ASN A 27 22.70 52.22 59.01
CA ASN A 27 21.61 52.04 58.04
C ASN A 27 21.19 50.57 57.90
N ALA A 28 22.12 49.62 57.98
CA ALA A 28 21.81 48.19 58.00
C ALA A 28 21.08 47.79 59.29
N GLU A 29 21.46 48.36 60.45
CA GLU A 29 20.79 48.13 61.73
C GLU A 29 19.37 48.71 61.76
N THR A 30 19.13 49.92 61.25
CA THR A 30 17.77 50.47 61.16
C THR A 30 16.89 49.63 60.24
N THR A 31 17.41 49.18 59.10
CA THR A 31 16.71 48.28 58.16
C THR A 31 16.38 46.94 58.84
N ARG A 32 17.34 46.37 59.58
CA ARG A 32 17.14 45.13 60.36
C ARG A 32 16.07 45.28 61.45
N LEU A 33 16.05 46.42 62.15
CA LEU A 33 15.04 46.72 63.18
C LEU A 33 13.64 46.90 62.57
N GLN A 34 13.54 47.57 61.42
CA GLN A 34 12.29 47.67 60.65
C GLN A 34 11.79 46.28 60.25
N ALA A 35 12.62 45.47 59.58
CA ALA A 35 12.27 44.11 59.16
C ALA A 35 11.83 43.20 60.32
N LEU A 36 12.43 43.34 61.51
CA LEU A 36 11.99 42.62 62.72
C LEU A 36 10.62 43.09 63.23
N SER A 37 10.34 44.40 63.18
CA SER A 37 9.01 44.94 63.51
C SER A 37 7.93 44.45 62.53
N GLU A 38 8.26 44.36 61.25
CA GLU A 38 7.35 43.86 60.22
C GLU A 38 7.10 42.35 60.39
N LEU A 39 8.14 41.56 60.67
CA LEU A 39 8.03 40.15 60.99
C LEU A 39 7.16 39.90 62.24
N GLU A 40 7.26 40.73 63.28
CA GLU A 40 6.39 40.60 64.46
C GLU A 40 4.93 40.99 64.15
N ARG A 41 4.72 42.01 63.31
CA ARG A 41 3.39 42.41 62.81
C ARG A 41 2.75 41.31 61.96
N ALA A 42 3.53 40.66 61.10
CA ALA A 42 3.12 39.51 60.31
C ALA A 42 2.77 38.30 61.20
N LYS A 43 3.60 37.98 62.20
CA LYS A 43 3.31 36.92 63.18
C LYS A 43 1.99 37.14 63.93
N LYS A 44 1.72 38.37 64.38
CA LYS A 44 0.42 38.73 65.01
C LYS A 44 -0.73 38.55 64.03
N SER A 45 -0.57 39.01 62.79
CA SER A 45 -1.58 38.85 61.72
C SER A 45 -1.87 37.38 61.39
N VAL A 46 -0.86 36.51 61.40
CA VAL A 46 -1.04 35.05 61.22
C VAL A 46 -1.85 34.47 62.38
N VAL A 47 -1.53 34.80 63.63
CA VAL A 47 -2.30 34.34 64.81
C VAL A 47 -3.76 34.80 64.74
N ASP A 48 -4.01 36.05 64.35
CA ASP A 48 -5.37 36.57 64.18
C ASP A 48 -6.14 35.87 63.04
N LEU A 49 -5.46 35.48 61.96
CA LEU A 49 -6.06 34.71 60.87
C LEU A 49 -6.31 33.25 61.27
N THR A 50 -5.42 32.61 62.01
CA THR A 50 -5.64 31.27 62.59
C THR A 50 -6.85 31.28 63.53
N ASN A 51 -6.94 32.26 64.44
CA ASN A 51 -8.09 32.41 65.35
C ASN A 51 -9.42 32.58 64.59
N LYS A 52 -9.43 33.32 63.47
CA LYS A 52 -10.60 33.47 62.59
C LYS A 52 -10.93 32.17 61.86
N LEU A 53 -9.94 31.44 61.35
CA LEU A 53 -10.12 30.16 60.67
C LEU A 53 -10.70 29.10 61.61
N ASP A 54 -10.22 29.06 62.85
CA ASP A 54 -10.75 28.21 63.93
C ASP A 54 -12.22 28.51 64.23
N ALA A 55 -12.59 29.80 64.30
CA ALA A 55 -13.97 30.23 64.53
C ALA A 55 -14.90 29.85 63.37
N VAL A 56 -14.45 30.04 62.12
CA VAL A 56 -15.18 29.62 60.91
C VAL A 56 -15.34 28.10 60.85
N THR A 57 -14.30 27.34 61.21
CA THR A 57 -14.33 25.87 61.22
C THR A 57 -15.33 25.34 62.26
N LYS A 58 -15.31 25.89 63.49
CA LYS A 58 -16.29 25.56 64.54
C LYS A 58 -17.72 25.94 64.12
N SER A 59 -17.91 27.09 63.45
CA SER A 59 -19.21 27.47 62.89
C SER A 59 -19.70 26.51 61.80
N LYS A 60 -18.80 26.02 60.93
CA LYS A 60 -19.11 25.04 59.89
C LYS A 60 -19.56 23.71 60.50
N GLU A 61 -18.87 23.21 61.51
CA GLU A 61 -19.26 21.98 62.22
C GLU A 61 -20.64 22.08 62.90
N LEU A 62 -20.94 23.23 63.53
CA LEU A 62 -22.25 23.48 64.11
C LEU A 62 -23.36 23.48 63.05
N ASN A 63 -23.12 24.09 61.89
CA ASN A 63 -24.08 24.06 60.77
C ASN A 63 -24.27 22.65 60.19
N ILE A 64 -23.20 21.84 60.07
CA ILE A 64 -23.32 20.45 59.62
C ILE A 64 -24.22 19.65 60.57
N ARG A 65 -23.97 19.71 61.88
CA ARG A 65 -24.82 19.04 62.88
C ARG A 65 -26.26 19.55 62.86
N ALA A 66 -26.49 20.84 62.58
CA ALA A 66 -27.83 21.38 62.39
C ALA A 66 -28.54 20.79 61.16
N THR A 67 -27.83 20.62 60.03
CA THR A 67 -28.39 19.98 58.82
C THR A 67 -28.63 18.48 59.00
N GLU A 68 -27.78 17.76 59.75
CA GLU A 68 -27.99 16.35 60.09
C GLU A 68 -29.22 16.15 60.97
N ASN A 69 -29.39 17.00 62.01
CA ASN A 69 -30.57 17.00 62.86
C ASN A 69 -31.87 17.33 62.08
N ALA A 70 -31.79 18.18 61.05
CA ALA A 70 -32.93 18.45 60.17
C ALA A 70 -33.26 17.23 59.27
N ASN A 71 -32.24 16.56 58.73
CA ASN A 71 -32.37 15.38 57.87
C ASN A 71 -32.94 14.15 58.61
N ILE A 72 -32.64 14.02 59.91
CA ILE A 72 -33.30 13.05 60.79
C ILE A 72 -34.80 13.35 60.90
N ARG A 73 -35.18 14.60 61.21
CA ARG A 73 -36.59 15.01 61.34
C ARG A 73 -37.40 14.87 60.06
N THR A 74 -36.81 15.06 58.88
CA THR A 74 -37.52 14.79 57.61
C THR A 74 -37.82 13.31 57.42
N LYS A 75 -36.95 12.40 57.89
CA LYS A 75 -37.18 10.94 57.84
C LYS A 75 -38.18 10.46 58.89
N GLU A 76 -38.37 11.22 59.98
CA GLU A 76 -39.42 10.97 60.98
C GLU A 76 -40.83 11.40 60.51
N LEU A 77 -40.94 12.15 59.39
CA LEU A 77 -42.20 12.64 58.84
C LEU A 77 -42.68 11.87 57.59
N GLU A 78 -41.87 10.96 57.06
CA GLU A 78 -42.15 10.23 55.81
C GLU A 78 -42.91 8.91 56.08
N GLY A 79 -44.08 8.99 56.73
CA GLY A 79 -44.86 7.80 57.12
C GLY A 79 -46.29 8.05 57.61
N GLY A 80 -47.24 8.32 56.70
CA GLY A 80 -48.68 8.38 57.01
C GLY A 80 -49.59 8.61 55.78
N SER A 81 -50.71 7.88 55.69
CA SER A 81 -51.74 7.93 54.62
C SER A 81 -52.93 8.84 55.01
N SER A 82 -53.99 9.15 54.23
CA SER A 82 -54.47 8.80 52.86
C SER A 82 -55.06 10.08 52.16
N SER A 83 -56.01 10.16 51.19
CA SER A 83 -57.04 9.27 50.60
C SER A 83 -57.46 9.76 49.18
N GLU A 84 -58.69 9.42 48.73
CA GLU A 84 -59.36 9.78 47.46
C GLU A 84 -59.73 11.29 47.31
N ALA A 85 -60.32 11.85 46.23
CA ALA A 85 -61.19 11.26 45.20
C ALA A 85 -61.38 12.05 43.87
N VAL A 86 -61.59 11.29 42.79
CA VAL A 86 -62.49 11.47 41.61
C VAL A 86 -62.94 12.89 41.17
N GLY A 87 -62.66 13.24 39.91
CA GLY A 87 -63.34 14.31 39.16
C GLY A 87 -63.07 14.23 37.64
N LYS A 88 -64.07 14.51 36.79
CA LYS A 88 -63.99 14.33 35.32
C LYS A 88 -63.66 15.62 34.55
N ASP A 89 -63.21 15.43 33.31
CA ASP A 89 -63.23 16.37 32.17
C ASP A 89 -62.43 17.69 32.30
N GLY A 90 -61.58 17.81 33.32
CA GLY A 90 -60.42 18.70 33.33
C GLY A 90 -59.03 18.12 32.92
N PRO A 91 -58.78 16.79 32.79
CA PRO A 91 -57.43 16.22 32.93
C PRO A 91 -56.46 16.75 31.87
N LEU A 92 -56.75 16.59 30.57
CA LEU A 92 -55.81 17.00 29.50
C LEU A 92 -55.41 18.49 29.53
N LYS A 93 -56.28 19.39 30.04
CA LYS A 93 -55.92 20.80 30.17
C LYS A 93 -55.08 21.04 31.42
N GLN A 94 -55.46 20.45 32.56
CA GLN A 94 -54.68 20.58 33.78
C GLN A 94 -53.32 19.86 33.68
N GLU A 95 -53.22 18.73 32.99
CA GLU A 95 -51.97 18.05 32.63
C GLU A 95 -51.10 18.93 31.73
N LEU A 96 -51.69 19.62 30.75
CA LEU A 96 -50.97 20.51 29.84
C LEU A 96 -50.50 21.81 30.54
N ASP A 97 -51.30 22.38 31.44
CA ASP A 97 -50.92 23.55 32.23
C ASP A 97 -49.94 23.18 33.37
N ASN A 98 -50.08 22.01 34.01
CA ASN A 98 -49.08 21.43 34.91
C ASN A 98 -47.75 21.14 34.19
N ALA A 99 -47.80 20.60 32.97
CA ALA A 99 -46.61 20.35 32.15
C ALA A 99 -45.93 21.68 31.76
N ARG A 100 -46.70 22.73 31.43
CA ARG A 100 -46.16 24.09 31.24
C ARG A 100 -45.48 24.63 32.50
N GLU A 101 -46.05 24.41 33.67
CA GLU A 101 -45.45 24.82 34.95
C GLU A 101 -44.16 24.04 35.23
N GLN A 102 -44.15 22.73 35.02
CA GLN A 102 -42.94 21.90 35.10
C GLN A 102 -41.87 22.32 34.09
N TYR A 103 -42.24 22.66 32.85
CA TYR A 103 -41.31 23.21 31.86
C TYR A 103 -40.80 24.61 32.26
N ALA A 104 -41.63 25.46 32.87
CA ALA A 104 -41.22 26.78 33.35
C ALA A 104 -40.22 26.67 34.51
N ILE A 105 -40.46 25.75 35.45
CA ILE A 105 -39.53 25.40 36.54
C ILE A 105 -38.23 24.84 35.94
N ALA A 106 -38.30 23.84 35.06
CA ALA A 106 -37.12 23.24 34.44
C ALA A 106 -36.30 24.24 33.59
N LEU A 107 -36.94 25.24 32.97
CA LEU A 107 -36.25 26.34 32.27
C LEU A 107 -35.60 27.32 33.24
N ALA A 108 -36.25 27.64 34.36
CA ALA A 108 -35.68 28.49 35.41
C ALA A 108 -34.48 27.82 36.09
N ASP A 109 -34.59 26.52 36.44
CA ASP A 109 -33.51 25.70 36.98
C ASP A 109 -32.35 25.58 35.99
N LEU A 110 -32.64 25.38 34.70
CA LEU A 110 -31.65 25.35 33.64
C LEU A 110 -30.93 26.69 33.47
N ASP A 111 -31.62 27.83 33.58
CA ASP A 111 -30.99 29.14 33.52
C ASP A 111 -30.24 29.52 34.79
N ALA A 112 -30.68 29.06 35.97
CA ALA A 112 -29.91 29.13 37.21
C ALA A 112 -28.62 28.31 37.11
N ALA A 113 -28.70 27.05 36.68
CA ALA A 113 -27.54 26.19 36.44
C ALA A 113 -26.57 26.77 35.41
N LYS A 114 -27.07 27.42 34.33
CA LYS A 114 -26.22 28.18 33.41
C LYS A 114 -25.56 29.40 34.07
N GLN A 115 -26.21 30.07 35.02
CA GLN A 115 -25.61 31.19 35.75
C GLN A 115 -24.53 30.71 36.73
N GLU A 116 -24.80 29.65 37.49
CA GLU A 116 -23.81 29.01 38.38
C GLU A 116 -22.61 28.47 37.59
N LEU A 117 -22.83 27.84 36.45
CA LEU A 117 -21.77 27.35 35.57
C LEU A 117 -20.90 28.49 35.00
N ARG A 118 -21.50 29.65 34.65
CA ARG A 118 -20.72 30.85 34.27
C ARG A 118 -19.91 31.39 35.46
N LYS A 119 -20.50 31.41 36.66
CA LYS A 119 -19.83 31.83 37.89
C LYS A 119 -18.65 30.92 38.21
N MET A 120 -18.86 29.61 38.28
CA MET A 120 -17.80 28.62 38.53
C MET A 120 -16.66 28.70 37.51
N ARG A 121 -16.95 28.95 36.23
CA ARG A 121 -15.91 29.20 35.22
C ARG A 121 -15.06 30.42 35.55
N LYS A 122 -15.69 31.56 35.89
CA LYS A 122 -14.96 32.78 36.27
C LYS A 122 -14.18 32.62 37.59
N ASP A 123 -14.77 31.96 38.58
CA ASP A 123 -14.12 31.69 39.86
C ASP A 123 -12.92 30.74 39.68
N PHE A 124 -13.01 29.76 38.77
CA PHE A 124 -11.91 28.87 38.38
C PHE A 124 -10.81 29.61 37.60
N GLU A 125 -11.17 30.44 36.61
CA GLU A 125 -10.26 31.29 35.84
C GLU A 125 -9.46 32.22 36.77
N THR A 126 -10.16 32.93 37.67
CA THR A 126 -9.53 33.78 38.70
C THR A 126 -8.63 32.98 39.64
N SER A 127 -9.00 31.74 39.98
CA SER A 127 -8.19 30.84 40.83
C SER A 127 -6.94 30.30 40.10
N LEU A 128 -7.02 30.13 38.79
CA LEU A 128 -5.91 29.68 37.94
C LEU A 128 -4.90 30.82 37.73
N ASP A 129 -5.37 32.03 37.45
CA ASP A 129 -4.52 33.24 37.38
C ASP A 129 -3.81 33.52 38.70
N ALA A 130 -4.54 33.44 39.82
CA ALA A 130 -3.96 33.61 41.16
C ALA A 130 -2.89 32.55 41.48
N LYS A 131 -3.05 31.31 40.99
CA LYS A 131 -2.04 30.24 41.12
C LYS A 131 -0.82 30.48 40.22
N LEU A 132 -1.01 30.96 38.99
CA LEU A 132 0.10 31.32 38.11
C LEU A 132 0.94 32.46 38.69
N LEU A 133 0.29 33.52 39.19
CA LEU A 133 0.98 34.63 39.85
C LEU A 133 1.72 34.18 41.13
N ALA A 134 1.10 33.32 41.95
CA ALA A 134 1.75 32.77 43.14
C ALA A 134 2.97 31.90 42.78
N ALA A 135 2.86 31.04 41.76
CA ALA A 135 3.97 30.19 41.30
C ALA A 135 5.11 31.00 40.68
N GLN A 136 4.80 32.07 39.93
CA GLN A 136 5.82 33.00 39.42
C GLN A 136 6.52 33.72 40.57
N GLN A 137 5.78 34.25 41.55
CA GLN A 137 6.35 34.94 42.70
C GLN A 137 7.19 34.00 43.59
N GLU A 138 6.81 32.73 43.71
CA GLU A 138 7.62 31.69 44.35
C GLU A 138 8.92 31.43 43.58
N ALA A 139 8.86 31.29 42.25
CA ALA A 139 10.04 31.09 41.41
C ALA A 139 11.02 32.28 41.46
N GLU A 140 10.53 33.51 41.38
CA GLU A 140 11.34 34.73 41.52
C GLU A 140 11.98 34.84 42.91
N SER A 141 11.25 34.46 43.96
CA SER A 141 11.74 34.41 45.34
C SER A 141 12.84 33.34 45.51
N VAL A 142 12.66 32.15 44.94
CA VAL A 142 13.66 31.08 44.93
C VAL A 142 14.91 31.52 44.17
N GLN A 143 14.78 32.06 42.95
CA GLN A 143 15.92 32.53 42.16
C GLN A 143 16.71 33.64 42.87
N SER A 144 16.02 34.58 43.52
CA SER A 144 16.64 35.61 44.35
C SER A 144 17.36 35.01 45.56
N SER A 145 16.75 34.03 46.24
CA SER A 145 17.36 33.30 47.36
C SER A 145 18.62 32.55 46.94
N GLU A 146 18.61 31.88 45.79
CA GLU A 146 19.77 31.15 45.24
C GLU A 146 20.90 32.10 44.85
N SER A 147 20.62 33.20 44.15
CA SER A 147 21.64 34.20 43.82
C SER A 147 22.24 34.85 45.09
N ASN A 148 21.43 35.09 46.12
CA ASN A 148 21.91 35.63 47.39
C ASN A 148 22.72 34.59 48.19
N LYS A 149 22.36 33.30 48.13
CA LYS A 149 23.12 32.18 48.70
C LYS A 149 24.48 32.02 48.01
N GLU A 150 24.53 32.16 46.68
CA GLU A 150 25.77 32.12 45.90
C GLU A 150 26.70 33.29 46.26
N LYS A 151 26.20 34.53 46.24
CA LYS A 151 26.96 35.73 46.69
C LYS A 151 27.46 35.58 48.13
N ALA A 152 26.63 35.05 49.03
CA ALA A 152 27.02 34.75 50.40
C ALA A 152 28.00 33.57 50.52
N SER A 153 28.22 32.76 49.49
CA SER A 153 29.31 31.77 49.43
C SER A 153 30.60 32.40 48.90
N GLN A 154 30.52 33.21 47.85
CA GLN A 154 31.66 33.95 47.26
C GLN A 154 32.30 34.90 48.30
N LEU A 155 31.48 35.70 49.01
CA LEU A 155 31.96 36.58 50.08
C LEU A 155 32.60 35.80 51.25
N ARG A 156 32.16 34.57 51.54
CA ARG A 156 32.81 33.73 52.56
C ARG A 156 34.19 33.25 52.12
N THR A 157 34.34 32.87 50.85
CA THR A 157 35.66 32.50 50.29
C THR A 157 36.60 33.70 50.21
N GLU A 158 36.10 34.89 49.84
CA GLU A 158 36.90 36.13 49.87
C GLU A 158 37.35 36.48 51.29
N ILE A 159 36.45 36.44 52.28
CA ILE A 159 36.79 36.67 53.69
C ILE A 159 37.84 35.66 54.18
N ALA A 160 37.74 34.39 53.79
CA ALA A 160 38.74 33.38 54.15
C ALA A 160 40.13 33.68 53.55
N MET A 161 40.21 34.00 52.25
CA MET A 161 41.47 34.37 51.58
C MET A 161 42.07 35.67 52.15
N VAL A 162 41.25 36.65 52.52
CA VAL A 162 41.69 37.89 53.19
C VAL A 162 42.19 37.60 54.61
N GLN A 163 41.57 36.66 55.35
CA GLN A 163 42.05 36.25 56.67
C GLN A 163 43.39 35.49 56.59
N GLU A 164 43.55 34.59 55.62
CA GLU A 164 44.78 33.83 55.38
C GLU A 164 45.94 34.73 54.92
N SER A 165 45.70 35.63 53.95
CA SER A 165 46.71 36.62 53.56
C SER A 165 47.07 37.58 54.71
N LEU A 166 46.12 37.91 55.59
CA LEU A 166 46.40 38.70 56.80
C LEU A 166 47.20 37.93 57.87
N THR A 167 47.04 36.61 58.02
CA THR A 167 47.90 35.82 58.93
C THR A 167 49.30 35.68 58.35
N HIS A 168 49.45 35.44 57.05
CA HIS A 168 50.76 35.45 56.38
C HIS A 168 51.47 36.81 56.47
N ALA A 169 50.76 37.93 56.22
CA ALA A 169 51.32 39.26 56.34
C ALA A 169 51.78 39.59 57.77
N LYS A 170 51.02 39.15 58.80
CA LYS A 170 51.42 39.27 60.21
C LYS A 170 52.66 38.44 60.52
N ALA A 171 52.71 37.18 60.09
CA ALA A 171 53.87 36.31 60.30
C ALA A 171 55.14 36.89 59.65
N ALA A 172 55.05 37.35 58.39
CA ALA A 172 56.15 38.01 57.70
C ALA A 172 56.59 39.33 58.37
N THR A 173 55.65 40.09 58.95
CA THR A 173 55.96 41.32 59.69
C THR A 173 56.70 41.04 61.00
N GLU A 174 56.30 39.99 61.74
CA GLU A 174 56.99 39.61 62.98
C GLU A 174 58.35 38.98 62.70
N GLN A 175 58.47 38.15 61.65
CA GLN A 175 59.77 37.62 61.20
C GLN A 175 60.72 38.76 60.80
N ALA A 176 60.27 39.73 59.99
CA ALA A 176 61.10 40.88 59.60
C ALA A 176 61.53 41.73 60.81
N ARG A 177 60.70 41.78 61.86
CA ARG A 177 61.01 42.45 63.13
C ARG A 177 62.03 41.68 63.97
N GLU A 178 61.97 40.35 63.98
CA GLU A 178 62.97 39.49 64.61
C GLU A 178 64.32 39.56 63.85
N GLU A 179 64.29 39.55 62.51
CA GLU A 179 65.46 39.76 61.66
C GLU A 179 66.09 41.15 61.87
N GLU A 180 65.29 42.23 61.96
CA GLU A 180 65.79 43.58 62.30
C GLU A 180 66.47 43.58 63.68
N ALA A 181 65.87 42.95 64.69
CA ALA A 181 66.44 42.86 66.04
C ALA A 181 67.77 42.07 66.04
N ASN A 182 67.84 40.95 65.30
CA ASN A 182 69.04 40.13 65.17
C ASN A 182 70.16 40.89 64.44
N ILE A 183 69.87 41.57 63.33
CA ILE A 183 70.83 42.41 62.59
C ILE A 183 71.36 43.55 63.47
N LEU A 184 70.50 44.17 64.29
CA LEU A 184 70.93 45.19 65.25
C LEU A 184 71.85 44.61 66.34
N ALA A 185 71.54 43.44 66.88
CA ALA A 185 72.35 42.76 67.89
C ALA A 185 73.72 42.31 67.34
N GLU A 186 73.75 41.74 66.13
CA GLU A 186 74.99 41.32 65.45
C GLU A 186 75.87 42.53 65.13
N LYS A 187 75.31 43.58 64.50
CA LYS A 187 76.03 44.83 64.22
C LYS A 187 76.63 45.43 65.50
N ASP A 188 75.92 45.36 66.62
CA ASP A 188 76.40 45.87 67.90
C ASP A 188 77.43 44.95 68.58
N ALA A 189 77.45 43.65 68.27
CA ALA A 189 78.54 42.74 68.64
C ALA A 189 79.79 43.01 67.79
N ALA A 190 79.65 43.03 66.46
CA ALA A 190 80.73 43.34 65.53
C ALA A 190 81.36 44.72 65.82
N ARG A 191 80.55 45.72 66.18
CA ARG A 191 81.00 47.06 66.61
C ARG A 191 81.80 47.04 67.92
N ARG A 192 81.49 46.16 68.87
CA ARG A 192 82.27 45.95 70.10
C ARG A 192 83.61 45.28 69.78
N THR A 193 83.60 44.15 69.07
CA THR A 193 84.81 43.42 68.69
C THR A 193 85.73 44.22 67.77
N CYS A 194 85.19 45.05 66.87
CA CYS A 194 85.97 46.00 66.06
C CYS A 194 86.63 47.09 66.92
N LYS A 195 85.95 47.62 67.95
CA LYS A 195 86.55 48.57 68.90
C LYS A 195 87.67 47.92 69.73
N GLU A 196 87.42 46.72 70.25
CA GLU A 196 88.37 45.95 71.06
C GLU A 196 89.64 45.58 70.25
N SER A 197 89.46 45.13 69.01
CA SER A 197 90.57 44.81 68.10
C SER A 197 91.29 46.06 67.58
N LEU A 198 90.62 47.20 67.42
CA LEU A 198 91.28 48.48 67.14
C LEU A 198 92.14 48.95 68.32
N GLU A 199 91.62 48.88 69.55
CA GLU A 199 92.38 49.21 70.78
C GLU A 199 93.55 48.25 71.00
N GLU A 200 93.43 46.97 70.59
CA GLU A 200 94.54 46.02 70.59
C GLU A 200 95.56 46.29 69.47
N ALA A 201 95.10 46.57 68.24
CA ALA A 201 95.95 46.87 67.11
C ALA A 201 96.74 48.17 67.34
N GLN A 202 96.13 49.20 67.91
CA GLN A 202 96.79 50.45 68.26
C GLN A 202 97.87 50.25 69.34
N ARG A 203 97.65 49.33 70.29
CA ARG A 203 98.64 48.89 71.28
C ARG A 203 99.80 48.13 70.61
N LYS A 204 99.50 47.16 69.75
CA LYS A 204 100.49 46.37 68.99
C LYS A 204 101.33 47.24 68.06
N LEU A 205 100.72 48.20 67.36
CA LEU A 205 101.39 49.15 66.48
C LEU A 205 102.29 50.11 67.27
N SER A 206 101.87 50.53 68.46
CA SER A 206 102.71 51.33 69.37
C SER A 206 103.95 50.56 69.84
N ASN A 207 103.86 49.23 70.02
CA ASN A 207 105.02 48.38 70.31
C ASN A 207 105.92 48.21 69.08
N LEU A 208 105.35 47.74 67.95
CA LEU A 208 106.06 47.49 66.69
C LEU A 208 106.78 48.73 66.13
N ARG A 209 106.29 49.95 66.44
CA ARG A 209 106.96 51.20 66.08
C ARG A 209 108.28 51.43 66.84
N ASN A 210 108.47 50.80 67.99
CA ASN A 210 109.74 50.81 68.72
C ASN A 210 110.73 49.75 68.20
N ASP A 211 110.22 48.70 67.53
CA ASP A 211 110.95 47.49 67.16
C ASP A 211 111.34 47.41 65.66
N PHE A 212 111.10 48.47 64.88
CA PHE A 212 111.20 48.43 63.42
C PHE A 212 112.63 48.57 62.87
N ASP A 213 113.15 47.48 62.27
CA ASP A 213 114.38 47.47 61.46
C ASP A 213 114.05 47.66 59.95
N PRO A 214 114.52 48.75 59.29
CA PRO A 214 114.29 48.99 57.87
C PRO A 214 114.95 48.00 56.91
N VAL A 215 115.98 47.25 57.33
CA VAL A 215 116.82 46.46 56.40
C VAL A 215 116.10 45.21 55.90
N ALA A 216 115.36 44.51 56.77
CA ALA A 216 114.64 43.28 56.43
C ALA A 216 113.54 43.48 55.38
N PHE A 217 112.94 44.68 55.32
CA PHE A 217 111.84 45.01 54.41
C PHE A 217 112.20 44.81 52.93
N LYS A 218 113.43 45.15 52.53
CA LYS A 218 113.81 45.22 51.11
C LYS A 218 113.92 43.85 50.43
N GLY A 219 114.37 42.82 51.16
CA GLY A 219 114.54 41.46 50.61
C GLY A 219 113.24 40.65 50.43
N LEU A 220 112.12 41.15 50.95
CA LEU A 220 110.79 40.56 50.73
C LEU A 220 110.10 41.11 49.46
N GLN A 221 110.47 42.32 49.03
CA GLN A 221 109.96 42.96 47.82
C GLN A 221 110.23 42.11 46.57
N GLU A 222 111.49 41.70 46.38
CA GLU A 222 111.98 41.09 45.13
C GLU A 222 111.36 39.70 44.85
N LYS A 223 110.99 38.95 45.90
CA LYS A 223 110.32 37.64 45.76
C LYS A 223 108.83 37.75 45.43
N LEU A 224 108.21 38.89 45.73
CA LEU A 224 106.78 39.09 45.48
C LEU A 224 106.51 39.25 43.98
N ASP A 225 107.35 40.03 43.31
CA ASP A 225 107.22 40.37 41.88
C ASP A 225 107.31 39.14 40.96
N GLU A 226 108.17 38.16 41.28
CA GLU A 226 108.29 36.90 40.54
C GLU A 226 106.97 36.09 40.59
N THR A 227 106.37 35.95 41.77
CA THR A 227 105.12 35.18 41.96
C THR A 227 103.93 35.81 41.24
N TYR A 228 103.86 37.14 41.16
CA TYR A 228 102.81 37.83 40.40
C TYR A 228 102.87 37.50 38.89
N SER A 229 104.07 37.35 38.32
CA SER A 229 104.25 37.04 36.90
C SER A 229 103.73 35.65 36.53
N GLU A 230 103.95 34.64 37.39
CA GLU A 230 103.48 33.27 37.12
C GLU A 230 101.95 33.17 37.25
N ILE A 231 101.37 33.81 38.28
CA ILE A 231 99.92 33.89 38.50
C ILE A 231 99.20 34.47 37.27
N ALA A 232 99.70 35.56 36.70
CA ALA A 232 99.12 36.18 35.50
C ALA A 232 99.11 35.23 34.29
N SER A 233 100.13 34.36 34.15
CA SER A 233 100.20 33.38 33.07
C SER A 233 99.18 32.26 33.18
N LEU A 234 98.84 31.85 34.42
CA LEU A 234 97.83 30.84 34.70
C LEU A 234 96.41 31.41 34.58
N GLN A 235 96.19 32.63 35.06
CA GLN A 235 94.93 33.36 34.88
C GLN A 235 94.55 33.45 33.40
N LYS A 236 95.49 33.84 32.52
CA LYS A 236 95.20 33.88 31.08
C LYS A 236 94.81 32.52 30.49
N LYS A 237 95.49 31.42 30.87
CA LYS A 237 95.16 30.08 30.37
C LYS A 237 93.77 29.59 30.82
N ILE A 238 93.33 30.03 32.00
CA ILE A 238 91.98 29.76 32.50
C ILE A 238 90.93 30.54 31.70
N GLU A 239 91.19 31.81 31.39
CA GLU A 239 90.30 32.64 30.57
C GLU A 239 90.20 32.12 29.14
N ASP A 240 91.34 31.88 28.47
CA ASP A 240 91.41 31.28 27.13
C ASP A 240 90.64 29.93 27.06
N ALA A 241 90.56 29.16 28.17
CA ALA A 241 89.82 27.91 28.23
C ALA A 241 88.30 28.14 28.43
N ARG A 242 87.91 29.04 29.34
CA ARG A 242 86.51 29.43 29.58
C ARG A 242 85.83 29.95 28.33
N ASP A 243 86.53 30.75 27.53
CA ASP A 243 85.99 31.31 26.29
C ASP A 243 85.62 30.19 25.30
N ARG A 244 86.46 29.17 25.15
CA ARG A 244 86.19 28.01 24.28
C ARG A 244 85.06 27.12 24.81
N ASP A 245 85.01 26.89 26.12
CA ASP A 245 83.92 26.14 26.74
C ASP A 245 82.58 26.90 26.58
N LEU A 246 82.59 28.23 26.69
CA LEU A 246 81.42 29.09 26.48
C LEU A 246 80.97 29.12 25.02
N GLU A 247 81.90 29.24 24.05
CA GLU A 247 81.62 29.09 22.62
C GLU A 247 81.00 27.72 22.31
N SER A 248 81.55 26.65 22.88
CA SER A 248 81.03 25.28 22.71
C SER A 248 79.62 25.12 23.28
N VAL A 249 79.37 25.62 24.50
CA VAL A 249 78.04 25.58 25.13
C VAL A 249 77.04 26.44 24.35
N SER A 250 77.45 27.59 23.82
CA SER A 250 76.60 28.43 22.97
C SER A 250 76.20 27.72 21.68
N ALA A 251 77.14 27.05 21.00
CA ALA A 251 76.87 26.31 19.78
C ALA A 251 75.90 25.13 20.00
N VAL A 252 76.12 24.35 21.08
CA VAL A 252 75.23 23.26 21.48
C VAL A 252 73.84 23.78 21.90
N SER A 253 73.75 24.96 22.51
CA SER A 253 72.45 25.58 22.81
C SER A 253 71.69 25.95 21.54
N THR A 254 72.35 26.52 20.54
CA THR A 254 71.70 26.85 19.25
C THR A 254 71.24 25.61 18.49
N GLU A 255 72.06 24.55 18.41
CA GLU A 255 71.65 23.28 17.79
C GLU A 255 70.48 22.63 18.54
N LEU A 256 70.47 22.71 19.87
CA LEU A 256 69.36 22.24 20.71
C LEU A 256 68.08 23.06 20.51
N ASP A 257 68.16 24.36 20.24
CA ASP A 257 66.99 25.20 19.97
C ASP A 257 66.44 24.99 18.54
N ASP A 258 67.30 24.82 17.53
CA ASP A 258 66.91 24.39 16.18
C ASP A 258 66.23 22.99 16.21
N ALA A 259 66.75 22.07 17.04
CA ALA A 259 66.17 20.75 17.26
C ALA A 259 64.79 20.82 17.95
N LYS A 260 64.55 21.79 18.84
CA LYS A 260 63.22 22.02 19.43
C LYS A 260 62.24 22.57 18.39
N GLU A 261 62.64 23.55 17.57
CA GLU A 261 61.75 24.14 16.57
C GLU A 261 61.35 23.12 15.49
N THR A 262 62.30 22.30 15.03
CA THR A 262 62.02 21.21 14.08
C THR A 262 61.12 20.13 14.69
N LEU A 263 61.34 19.72 15.95
CA LEU A 263 60.44 18.80 16.66
C LEU A 263 59.03 19.38 16.84
N GLN A 264 58.91 20.68 17.13
CA GLN A 264 57.61 21.35 17.24
C GLN A 264 56.85 21.37 15.91
N LYS A 265 57.54 21.62 14.78
CA LYS A 265 56.95 21.53 13.44
C LYS A 265 56.44 20.12 13.14
N VAL A 266 57.24 19.08 13.42
CA VAL A 266 56.83 17.68 13.25
C VAL A 266 55.59 17.33 14.10
N ALA A 267 55.47 17.86 15.33
CA ALA A 267 54.28 17.67 16.15
C ALA A 267 53.03 18.39 15.60
N GLN A 268 53.20 19.56 14.98
CA GLN A 268 52.12 20.28 14.29
C GLN A 268 51.68 19.57 13.00
N GLU A 269 52.63 19.00 12.24
CA GLU A 269 52.34 18.15 11.09
C GLU A 269 51.64 16.84 11.51
N GLN A 270 52.09 16.19 12.59
CA GLN A 270 51.46 14.99 13.13
C GLN A 270 50.00 15.22 13.53
N THR A 271 49.70 16.32 14.24
CA THR A 271 48.32 16.66 14.65
C THR A 271 47.46 17.03 13.44
N SER A 272 48.01 17.76 12.47
CA SER A 272 47.33 18.07 11.21
C SER A 272 46.98 16.80 10.42
N LEU A 273 47.94 15.90 10.20
CA LEU A 273 47.74 14.61 9.53
C LEU A 273 46.76 13.71 10.28
N SER A 274 46.79 13.70 11.62
CA SER A 274 45.83 12.94 12.44
C SER A 274 44.41 13.44 12.22
N SER A 275 44.20 14.77 12.16
CA SER A 275 42.88 15.35 11.88
C SER A 275 42.37 15.04 10.47
N LEU A 276 43.27 15.03 9.47
CA LEU A 276 42.94 14.65 8.09
C LEU A 276 42.58 13.16 7.98
N VAL A 277 43.31 12.29 8.67
CA VAL A 277 43.00 10.84 8.73
C VAL A 277 41.62 10.60 9.36
N GLU A 278 41.25 11.35 10.40
CA GLU A 278 39.92 11.21 11.01
C GLU A 278 38.80 11.79 10.13
N SER A 279 39.03 12.88 9.39
CA SER A 279 38.09 13.37 8.36
C SER A 279 37.85 12.30 7.28
N LEU A 280 38.93 11.76 6.70
CA LEU A 280 38.87 10.70 5.69
C LEU A 280 38.23 9.41 6.23
N ARG A 281 38.36 9.13 7.53
CA ARG A 281 37.69 8.01 8.20
C ARG A 281 36.18 8.22 8.30
N LEU A 282 35.74 9.43 8.65
CA LEU A 282 34.32 9.81 8.71
C LEU A 282 33.70 9.83 7.30
N GLU A 283 34.39 10.40 6.31
CA GLU A 283 34.00 10.38 4.89
C GLU A 283 33.86 8.94 4.37
N LEU A 284 34.83 8.07 4.65
CA LEU A 284 34.77 6.65 4.30
C LEU A 284 33.62 5.91 5.00
N GLN A 285 33.23 6.32 6.21
CA GLN A 285 32.06 5.76 6.90
C GLN A 285 30.75 6.25 6.28
N ALA A 286 30.65 7.54 5.93
CA ALA A 286 29.49 8.10 5.22
C ALA A 286 29.29 7.43 3.85
N VAL A 287 30.34 7.30 3.04
CA VAL A 287 30.28 6.64 1.73
C VAL A 287 29.88 5.16 1.83
N LYS A 288 30.26 4.46 2.91
CA LYS A 288 29.80 3.08 3.17
C LYS A 288 28.32 3.01 3.53
N GLU A 289 27.81 3.98 4.28
CA GLU A 289 26.39 4.07 4.62
C GLU A 289 25.57 4.43 3.37
N GLU A 290 25.98 5.42 2.59
CA GLU A 290 25.36 5.77 1.30
C GLU A 290 25.35 4.59 0.33
N HIS A 291 26.44 3.84 0.22
CA HIS A 291 26.50 2.63 -0.62
C HIS A 291 25.55 1.53 -0.15
N SER A 292 25.42 1.33 1.17
CA SER A 292 24.46 0.40 1.76
C SER A 292 23.00 0.81 1.47
N GLN A 293 22.68 2.11 1.58
CA GLN A 293 21.36 2.66 1.26
C GLN A 293 21.05 2.60 -0.24
N LEU A 294 22.04 2.87 -1.10
CA LEU A 294 21.90 2.74 -2.55
C LEU A 294 21.59 1.29 -2.92
N LYS A 295 22.37 0.33 -2.41
CA LYS A 295 22.16 -1.10 -2.63
C LYS A 295 20.79 -1.60 -2.16
N HIS A 296 20.23 -1.02 -1.09
CA HIS A 296 18.87 -1.33 -0.66
C HIS A 296 17.82 -0.81 -1.66
N LYS A 297 17.98 0.42 -2.16
CA LYS A 297 17.11 1.02 -3.19
C LYS A 297 17.22 0.30 -4.52
N ASP A 298 18.42 -0.15 -4.92
CA ASP A 298 18.63 -0.96 -6.12
C ASP A 298 17.84 -2.27 -6.02
N ALA A 299 17.87 -2.96 -4.88
CA ALA A 299 17.09 -4.18 -4.65
C ALA A 299 15.55 -3.93 -4.60
N GLU A 300 15.11 -2.77 -4.09
CA GLU A 300 13.72 -2.35 -4.15
C GLU A 300 13.28 -2.09 -5.62
N ILE A 301 14.12 -1.42 -6.40
CA ILE A 301 13.90 -1.17 -7.83
C ILE A 301 13.89 -2.49 -8.62
N GLU A 302 14.82 -3.42 -8.36
CA GLU A 302 14.81 -4.77 -8.95
C GLU A 302 13.51 -5.52 -8.64
N SER A 303 13.00 -5.42 -7.40
CA SER A 303 11.72 -6.00 -7.02
C SER A 303 10.55 -5.36 -7.79
N ILE A 304 10.49 -4.03 -7.86
CA ILE A 304 9.46 -3.29 -8.62
C ILE A 304 9.52 -3.62 -10.12
N VAL A 305 10.71 -3.73 -10.71
CA VAL A 305 10.92 -4.11 -12.11
C VAL A 305 10.47 -5.55 -12.36
N GLY A 306 10.74 -6.48 -11.44
CA GLY A 306 10.21 -7.85 -11.48
C GLY A 306 8.68 -7.87 -11.45
N ASP A 307 8.08 -7.11 -10.53
CA ASP A 307 6.63 -6.99 -10.35
C ASP A 307 5.94 -6.42 -11.60
N LEU A 308 6.55 -5.39 -12.21
CA LEU A 308 6.12 -4.81 -13.49
C LEU A 308 6.31 -5.77 -14.66
N HIS A 309 7.38 -6.57 -14.68
CA HIS A 309 7.59 -7.59 -15.70
C HIS A 309 6.52 -8.69 -15.64
N VAL A 310 6.17 -9.17 -14.44
CA VAL A 310 5.09 -10.16 -14.25
C VAL A 310 3.73 -9.59 -14.70
N LYS A 311 3.43 -8.33 -14.33
CA LYS A 311 2.22 -7.63 -14.79
C LYS A 311 2.19 -7.45 -16.31
N LEU A 312 3.32 -7.14 -16.94
CA LEU A 312 3.46 -7.02 -18.39
C LEU A 312 3.24 -8.36 -19.10
N GLN A 313 3.85 -9.45 -18.63
CA GLN A 313 3.67 -10.78 -19.22
C GLN A 313 2.22 -11.26 -19.08
N LYS A 314 1.58 -11.03 -17.93
CA LYS A 314 0.15 -11.33 -17.76
C LYS A 314 -0.71 -10.50 -18.72
N CYS A 315 -0.50 -9.18 -18.77
CA CYS A 315 -1.27 -8.32 -19.67
C CYS A 315 -1.08 -8.71 -21.15
N LYS A 316 0.11 -9.22 -21.52
CA LYS A 316 0.36 -9.82 -22.83
C LYS A 316 -0.44 -11.11 -23.07
N SER A 317 -0.48 -12.05 -22.13
CA SER A 317 -1.28 -13.28 -22.27
C SER A 317 -2.79 -13.02 -22.29
N ASP A 318 -3.25 -12.06 -21.48
CA ASP A 318 -4.64 -11.61 -21.43
C ASP A 318 -5.03 -10.96 -22.78
N LEU A 319 -4.12 -10.19 -23.41
CA LEU A 319 -4.31 -9.65 -24.77
C LEU A 319 -4.28 -10.75 -25.85
N GLU A 320 -3.34 -11.70 -25.77
CA GLU A 320 -3.19 -12.78 -26.76
C GLU A 320 -4.40 -13.72 -26.76
N THR A 321 -5.01 -13.96 -25.58
CA THR A 321 -6.28 -14.69 -25.46
C THR A 321 -7.48 -13.86 -25.91
N ALA A 322 -7.53 -12.54 -25.62
CA ALA A 322 -8.59 -11.67 -26.12
C ALA A 322 -8.61 -11.59 -27.67
N VAL A 323 -7.45 -11.46 -28.31
CA VAL A 323 -7.32 -11.47 -29.78
C VAL A 323 -7.73 -12.81 -30.39
N ALA A 324 -7.44 -13.93 -29.72
CA ALA A 324 -7.94 -15.23 -30.15
C ALA A 324 -9.48 -15.29 -30.09
N THR A 325 -10.11 -14.84 -28.99
CA THR A 325 -11.57 -14.81 -28.89
C THR A 325 -12.24 -13.79 -29.82
N GLU A 326 -11.56 -12.69 -30.18
CA GLU A 326 -12.01 -11.76 -31.21
C GLU A 326 -11.95 -12.40 -32.60
N SER A 327 -10.91 -13.19 -32.89
CA SER A 327 -10.81 -13.98 -34.13
C SER A 327 -11.92 -15.04 -34.22
N ASP A 328 -12.21 -15.75 -33.14
CA ASP A 328 -13.29 -16.75 -33.12
C ASP A 328 -14.68 -16.08 -33.25
N ALA A 329 -14.89 -14.93 -32.61
CA ALA A 329 -16.14 -14.18 -32.68
C ALA A 329 -16.36 -13.51 -34.05
N THR A 330 -15.30 -13.05 -34.72
CA THR A 330 -15.40 -12.51 -36.09
C THR A 330 -15.67 -13.60 -37.11
N LEU A 331 -15.02 -14.78 -37.00
CA LEU A 331 -15.36 -15.95 -37.82
C LEU A 331 -16.84 -16.37 -37.63
N ALA A 332 -17.32 -16.44 -36.39
CA ALA A 332 -18.73 -16.73 -36.11
C ALA A 332 -19.70 -15.66 -36.63
N SER A 333 -19.27 -14.39 -36.68
CA SER A 333 -20.05 -13.29 -37.28
C SER A 333 -20.10 -13.39 -38.81
N ASP A 334 -18.99 -13.78 -39.46
CA ASP A 334 -18.93 -13.97 -40.91
C ASP A 334 -19.76 -15.20 -41.34
N ASP A 335 -19.69 -16.32 -40.60
CA ASP A 335 -20.56 -17.49 -40.80
C ASP A 335 -22.05 -17.13 -40.66
N LEU A 336 -22.41 -16.30 -39.66
CA LEU A 336 -23.78 -15.83 -39.48
C LEU A 336 -24.22 -14.89 -40.60
N MET A 337 -23.30 -14.07 -41.14
CA MET A 337 -23.57 -13.21 -42.30
C MET A 337 -23.82 -14.04 -43.57
N LEU A 338 -23.01 -15.06 -43.83
CA LEU A 338 -23.19 -16.01 -44.93
C LEU A 338 -24.52 -16.78 -44.80
N ALA A 339 -24.86 -17.24 -43.59
CA ALA A 339 -26.15 -17.89 -43.33
C ALA A 339 -27.33 -16.94 -43.57
N LEU A 340 -27.20 -15.65 -43.22
CA LEU A 340 -28.23 -14.64 -43.48
C LEU A 340 -28.38 -14.33 -44.98
N GLU A 341 -27.28 -14.24 -45.74
CA GLU A 341 -27.33 -14.09 -47.20
C GLU A 341 -27.97 -15.30 -47.88
N GLN A 342 -27.59 -16.53 -47.47
CA GLN A 342 -28.20 -17.76 -47.96
C GLN A 342 -29.71 -17.77 -47.67
N LEU A 343 -30.12 -17.55 -46.44
CA LEU A 343 -31.53 -17.59 -46.02
C LEU A 343 -32.35 -16.45 -46.67
N SER A 344 -31.74 -15.29 -46.94
CA SER A 344 -32.33 -14.24 -47.78
C SER A 344 -32.53 -14.68 -49.22
N SER A 345 -31.57 -15.39 -49.81
CA SER A 345 -31.69 -15.95 -51.17
C SER A 345 -32.75 -17.05 -51.26
N GLU A 346 -32.82 -17.95 -50.28
CA GLU A 346 -33.83 -19.00 -50.18
C GLU A 346 -35.23 -18.42 -50.00
N SER A 347 -35.39 -17.43 -49.11
CA SER A 347 -36.65 -16.70 -48.91
C SER A 347 -37.12 -16.01 -50.20
N LYS A 348 -36.19 -15.39 -50.94
CA LYS A 348 -36.48 -14.75 -52.24
C LYS A 348 -36.88 -15.77 -53.31
N ASN A 349 -36.22 -16.92 -53.37
CA ASN A 349 -36.56 -18.00 -54.29
C ASN A 349 -37.94 -18.59 -53.96
N ALA A 350 -38.20 -18.92 -52.70
CA ALA A 350 -39.49 -19.42 -52.23
C ALA A 350 -40.64 -18.43 -52.51
N LEU A 351 -40.40 -17.12 -52.44
CA LEU A 351 -41.38 -16.08 -52.78
C LEU A 351 -41.65 -16.03 -54.30
N GLN A 352 -40.62 -16.21 -55.14
CA GLN A 352 -40.79 -16.35 -56.60
C GLN A 352 -41.52 -17.65 -56.97
N GLU A 353 -41.21 -18.77 -56.32
CA GLU A 353 -41.92 -20.04 -56.50
C GLU A 353 -43.38 -19.93 -56.10
N ALA A 354 -43.68 -19.27 -54.96
CA ALA A 354 -45.05 -19.00 -54.54
C ALA A 354 -45.81 -18.11 -55.54
N GLU A 355 -45.17 -17.08 -56.12
CA GLU A 355 -45.76 -16.24 -57.16
C GLU A 355 -46.06 -17.04 -58.45
N VAL A 356 -45.17 -17.96 -58.84
CA VAL A 356 -45.37 -18.88 -59.98
C VAL A 356 -46.49 -19.88 -59.68
N MET A 357 -46.54 -20.46 -58.48
CA MET A 357 -47.64 -21.34 -58.06
C MET A 357 -48.98 -20.59 -58.02
N GLN A 358 -49.01 -19.34 -57.58
CA GLN A 358 -50.22 -18.52 -57.55
C GLN A 358 -50.75 -18.25 -58.97
N LYS A 359 -49.86 -17.89 -59.91
CA LYS A 359 -50.23 -17.72 -61.33
C LYS A 359 -50.79 -19.01 -61.92
N ARG A 360 -50.10 -20.14 -61.71
CA ARG A 360 -50.55 -21.45 -62.20
C ARG A 360 -51.86 -21.92 -61.55
N ALA A 361 -52.09 -21.56 -60.28
CA ALA A 361 -53.36 -21.83 -59.60
C ALA A 361 -54.51 -20.95 -60.12
N ALA A 362 -54.23 -19.76 -60.64
CA ALA A 362 -55.21 -18.95 -61.38
C ALA A 362 -55.48 -19.54 -62.77
N GLU A 363 -54.44 -19.88 -63.54
CA GLU A 363 -54.57 -20.54 -64.86
C GLU A 363 -55.43 -21.83 -64.78
N LEU A 364 -55.17 -22.70 -63.80
CA LEU A 364 -55.95 -23.92 -63.56
C LEU A 364 -57.39 -23.63 -63.07
N ARG A 365 -57.64 -22.47 -62.46
CA ARG A 365 -58.97 -22.05 -62.04
C ARG A 365 -59.78 -21.57 -63.24
N ASP A 366 -59.18 -20.77 -64.11
CA ASP A 366 -59.78 -20.28 -65.34
C ASP A 366 -60.07 -21.44 -66.30
N GLU A 367 -59.15 -22.41 -66.43
CA GLU A 367 -59.36 -23.66 -67.18
C GLU A 367 -60.51 -24.49 -66.57
N ALA A 368 -60.58 -24.63 -65.25
CA ALA A 368 -61.67 -25.34 -64.59
C ALA A 368 -63.03 -24.62 -64.72
N GLU A 369 -63.06 -23.30 -64.81
CA GLU A 369 -64.26 -22.51 -65.04
C GLU A 369 -64.72 -22.61 -66.50
N ALA A 370 -63.79 -22.56 -67.46
CA ALA A 370 -64.08 -22.84 -68.87
C ALA A 370 -64.59 -24.28 -69.10
N ALA A 371 -64.00 -25.27 -68.41
CA ALA A 371 -64.46 -26.65 -68.45
C ALA A 371 -65.87 -26.82 -67.87
N ARG A 372 -66.21 -26.07 -66.79
CA ARG A 372 -67.57 -26.03 -66.23
C ARG A 372 -68.57 -25.38 -67.20
N ALA A 373 -68.20 -24.30 -67.88
CA ALA A 373 -69.06 -23.67 -68.88
C ALA A 373 -69.35 -24.64 -70.04
N SER A 374 -68.32 -25.29 -70.59
CA SER A 374 -68.45 -26.32 -71.63
C SER A 374 -69.32 -27.51 -71.19
N LEU A 375 -69.20 -27.95 -69.92
CA LEU A 375 -70.06 -28.99 -69.36
C LEU A 375 -71.53 -28.55 -69.26
N VAL A 376 -71.81 -27.30 -68.86
CA VAL A 376 -73.18 -26.76 -68.82
C VAL A 376 -73.77 -26.63 -70.23
N GLU A 377 -73.00 -26.22 -71.23
CA GLU A 377 -73.42 -26.24 -72.64
C GLU A 377 -73.73 -27.67 -73.12
N ALA A 378 -72.89 -28.64 -72.76
CA ALA A 378 -73.10 -30.05 -73.08
C ALA A 378 -74.35 -30.64 -72.39
N GLU A 379 -74.62 -30.28 -71.13
CA GLU A 379 -75.83 -30.67 -70.41
C GLU A 379 -77.09 -30.06 -71.03
N GLN A 380 -77.06 -28.78 -71.43
CA GLN A 380 -78.18 -28.15 -72.15
C GLN A 380 -78.44 -28.84 -73.49
N LYS A 381 -77.39 -29.17 -74.24
CA LYS A 381 -77.48 -29.91 -75.51
C LYS A 381 -77.93 -31.36 -75.32
N LEU A 382 -77.58 -32.01 -74.21
CA LEU A 382 -78.11 -33.31 -73.83
C LEU A 382 -79.62 -33.20 -73.54
N GLN A 383 -80.07 -32.18 -72.81
CA GLN A 383 -81.49 -31.96 -72.54
C GLN A 383 -82.31 -31.65 -73.79
N SER A 384 -81.77 -30.91 -74.78
CA SER A 384 -82.47 -30.70 -76.05
C SER A 384 -82.56 -32.00 -76.85
N SER A 385 -81.45 -32.74 -76.95
CA SER A 385 -81.40 -34.05 -77.63
C SER A 385 -82.33 -35.08 -76.97
N LEU A 386 -82.48 -35.05 -75.65
CA LEU A 386 -83.40 -35.93 -74.92
C LEU A 386 -84.87 -35.58 -75.19
N LYS A 387 -85.22 -34.29 -75.22
CA LYS A 387 -86.57 -33.83 -75.62
C LYS A 387 -86.89 -34.20 -77.07
N GLU A 388 -85.91 -34.07 -77.97
CA GLU A 388 -86.04 -34.54 -79.36
C GLU A 388 -86.21 -36.07 -79.44
N ALA A 389 -85.48 -36.84 -78.62
CA ALA A 389 -85.65 -38.29 -78.53
C ALA A 389 -87.01 -38.71 -77.95
N GLU A 390 -87.56 -37.96 -76.98
CA GLU A 390 -88.92 -38.16 -76.48
C GLU A 390 -89.98 -37.85 -77.55
N VAL A 391 -89.79 -36.80 -78.34
CA VAL A 391 -90.65 -36.48 -79.50
C VAL A 391 -90.54 -37.55 -80.58
N ALA A 392 -89.33 -38.03 -80.87
CA ALA A 392 -89.10 -39.13 -81.82
C ALA A 392 -89.75 -40.44 -81.35
N LYS A 393 -89.68 -40.76 -80.05
CA LYS A 393 -90.35 -41.90 -79.44
C LYS A 393 -91.88 -41.76 -79.44
N ALA A 394 -92.41 -40.55 -79.29
CA ALA A 394 -93.84 -40.26 -79.46
C ALA A 394 -94.29 -40.32 -80.94
N ALA A 395 -93.38 -40.12 -81.90
CA ALA A 395 -93.62 -40.40 -83.31
C ALA A 395 -93.51 -41.90 -83.63
N GLU A 396 -92.59 -42.62 -82.99
CA GLU A 396 -92.44 -44.08 -83.07
C GLU A 396 -93.69 -44.79 -82.58
N THR A 397 -94.24 -44.45 -81.41
CA THR A 397 -95.49 -45.05 -80.92
C THR A 397 -96.67 -44.74 -81.85
N ARG A 398 -96.76 -43.51 -82.37
CA ARG A 398 -97.77 -43.13 -83.38
C ARG A 398 -97.61 -43.90 -84.70
N ALA A 399 -96.39 -44.21 -85.12
CA ALA A 399 -96.12 -45.03 -86.29
C ALA A 399 -96.43 -46.52 -86.02
N LEU A 400 -96.14 -47.04 -84.82
CA LEU A 400 -96.52 -48.38 -84.39
C LEU A 400 -98.05 -48.55 -84.34
N ASP A 401 -98.80 -47.56 -83.87
CA ASP A 401 -100.27 -47.57 -83.93
C ASP A 401 -100.80 -47.55 -85.37
N GLN A 402 -100.15 -46.81 -86.29
CA GLN A 402 -100.48 -46.88 -87.72
C GLN A 402 -100.17 -48.26 -88.33
N ILE A 403 -99.03 -48.88 -87.98
CA ILE A 403 -98.67 -50.25 -88.39
C ILE A 403 -99.71 -51.25 -87.85
N LYS A 404 -100.21 -51.04 -86.62
CA LYS A 404 -101.24 -51.87 -85.98
C LYS A 404 -102.60 -51.75 -86.67
N GLN A 405 -103.02 -50.53 -87.01
CA GLN A 405 -104.22 -50.30 -87.83
C GLN A 405 -104.08 -50.92 -89.23
N LEU A 406 -102.89 -50.87 -89.84
CA LEU A 406 -102.63 -51.50 -91.13
C LEU A 406 -102.58 -53.04 -91.04
N SER A 407 -102.11 -53.62 -89.93
CA SER A 407 -102.09 -55.08 -89.75
C SER A 407 -103.48 -55.66 -89.49
N GLU A 408 -104.34 -54.97 -88.73
CA GLU A 408 -105.77 -55.29 -88.60
C GLU A 408 -106.51 -55.16 -89.95
N LYS A 409 -106.13 -54.20 -90.78
CA LYS A 409 -106.67 -54.06 -92.15
C LYS A 409 -106.15 -55.13 -93.12
N ALA A 410 -104.99 -55.71 -92.86
CA ALA A 410 -104.38 -56.76 -93.67
C ALA A 410 -104.84 -58.18 -93.25
N SER A 411 -105.17 -58.41 -91.98
CA SER A 411 -105.64 -59.72 -91.49
C SER A 411 -107.00 -60.11 -92.06
N ALA A 412 -107.86 -59.12 -92.36
CA ALA A 412 -109.17 -59.32 -92.99
C ALA A 412 -109.12 -59.80 -94.46
N VAL A 413 -107.94 -59.81 -95.10
CA VAL A 413 -107.80 -60.03 -96.56
C VAL A 413 -107.00 -61.29 -96.91
N ARG A 414 -106.35 -61.97 -95.94
CA ARG A 414 -105.35 -63.01 -96.23
C ARG A 414 -105.65 -64.38 -95.59
N ALA A 415 -106.72 -65.01 -96.05
CA ALA A 415 -106.83 -66.46 -96.01
C ALA A 415 -106.05 -67.10 -97.19
N SER A 416 -105.51 -68.30 -96.96
CA SER A 416 -104.87 -69.21 -97.95
C SER A 416 -103.48 -68.83 -98.51
N ILE A 417 -102.48 -69.66 -98.17
CA ILE A 417 -101.40 -70.28 -99.01
C ILE A 417 -100.21 -70.69 -98.10
N SER A 418 -99.49 -71.77 -98.46
CA SER A 418 -98.46 -72.46 -97.65
C SER A 418 -97.04 -72.37 -98.29
N GLU A 419 -95.98 -73.15 -97.97
CA GLU A 419 -95.69 -74.36 -97.13
C GLU A 419 -94.21 -74.26 -96.60
N PRO A 420 -93.56 -75.21 -95.87
CA PRO A 420 -92.66 -74.84 -94.76
C PRO A 420 -91.20 -75.38 -94.73
N GLY A 421 -90.28 -74.58 -94.18
CA GLY A 421 -89.11 -75.07 -93.41
C GLY A 421 -87.75 -75.22 -94.11
N ALA A 422 -86.66 -75.07 -93.34
CA ALA A 422 -85.28 -75.44 -93.70
C ALA A 422 -84.37 -75.57 -92.45
N ASN A 423 -83.43 -76.52 -92.46
CA ASN A 423 -82.28 -76.55 -91.55
C ASN A 423 -81.08 -75.85 -92.22
N ILE A 424 -80.20 -75.19 -91.44
CA ILE A 424 -79.07 -74.43 -91.99
C ILE A 424 -77.78 -75.25 -91.93
N THR A 425 -77.18 -75.49 -93.09
CA THR A 425 -75.78 -75.92 -93.24
C THR A 425 -74.93 -74.68 -93.51
N ILE A 426 -74.06 -74.31 -92.59
CA ILE A 426 -73.18 -73.14 -92.70
C ILE A 426 -72.00 -73.38 -93.65
N SER A 427 -71.70 -72.36 -94.45
CA SER A 427 -70.63 -72.32 -95.47
C SER A 427 -69.23 -72.19 -94.86
N LYS A 428 -68.19 -72.37 -95.70
CA LYS A 428 -66.80 -72.19 -95.27
C LYS A 428 -66.51 -70.71 -94.95
N GLU A 429 -67.11 -69.79 -95.70
CA GLU A 429 -67.06 -68.35 -95.47
C GLU A 429 -67.71 -67.96 -94.14
N GLU A 430 -68.81 -68.61 -93.74
CA GLU A 430 -69.45 -68.40 -92.44
C GLU A 430 -68.62 -68.97 -91.29
N PHE A 431 -68.00 -70.15 -91.46
CA PHE A 431 -67.03 -70.69 -90.49
C PHE A 431 -65.82 -69.77 -90.33
N GLU A 432 -65.20 -69.32 -91.43
CA GLU A 432 -64.09 -68.36 -91.40
C GLU A 432 -64.50 -66.99 -90.84
N SER A 433 -65.77 -66.58 -91.00
CA SER A 433 -66.31 -65.38 -90.36
C SER A 433 -66.58 -65.58 -88.86
N LEU A 434 -66.85 -66.81 -88.39
CA LEU A 434 -66.93 -67.12 -86.97
C LEU A 434 -65.53 -67.18 -86.35
N SER A 435 -64.56 -67.84 -86.97
CA SER A 435 -63.17 -67.85 -86.52
C SER A 435 -62.58 -66.43 -86.45
N ARG A 436 -62.82 -65.58 -87.45
CA ARG A 436 -62.42 -64.15 -87.37
C ARG A 436 -63.09 -63.40 -86.22
N LYS A 437 -64.33 -63.71 -85.85
CA LYS A 437 -64.98 -63.15 -84.66
C LYS A 437 -64.36 -63.68 -83.37
N VAL A 438 -64.01 -64.97 -83.30
CA VAL A 438 -63.31 -65.57 -82.15
C VAL A 438 -61.96 -64.90 -81.96
N GLU A 439 -61.12 -64.81 -83.00
CA GLU A 439 -59.83 -64.09 -82.93
C GLU A 439 -59.99 -62.62 -82.53
N GLN A 440 -61.04 -61.94 -82.99
CA GLN A 440 -61.31 -60.55 -82.59
C GLN A 440 -61.71 -60.45 -81.12
N THR A 441 -62.50 -61.39 -80.59
CA THR A 441 -62.82 -61.45 -79.16
C THR A 441 -61.64 -61.88 -78.30
N GLU A 442 -60.76 -62.74 -78.81
CA GLU A 442 -59.53 -63.18 -78.16
C GLU A 442 -58.54 -62.01 -78.05
N LYS A 443 -58.24 -61.31 -79.15
CA LYS A 443 -57.43 -60.08 -79.13
C LYS A 443 -58.03 -58.99 -78.23
N LEU A 444 -59.37 -58.88 -78.17
CA LEU A 444 -60.05 -57.95 -77.25
C LEU A 444 -60.00 -58.41 -75.77
N ALA A 445 -59.86 -59.72 -75.51
CA ALA A 445 -59.58 -60.25 -74.18
C ALA A 445 -58.10 -60.04 -73.80
N GLU A 446 -57.15 -60.32 -74.70
CA GLU A 446 -55.72 -60.04 -74.53
C GLU A 446 -55.48 -58.55 -74.24
N MET A 447 -56.10 -57.63 -74.99
CA MET A 447 -56.02 -56.19 -74.73
C MET A 447 -56.57 -55.81 -73.36
N LYS A 448 -57.62 -56.49 -72.87
CA LYS A 448 -58.16 -56.27 -71.51
C LYS A 448 -57.25 -56.83 -70.43
N VAL A 449 -56.64 -57.99 -70.64
CA VAL A 449 -55.65 -58.58 -69.73
C VAL A 449 -54.40 -57.71 -69.67
N ALA A 450 -53.89 -57.24 -70.82
CA ALA A 450 -52.75 -56.33 -70.88
C ALA A 450 -53.04 -54.99 -70.19
N ALA A 451 -54.24 -54.42 -70.37
CA ALA A 451 -54.65 -53.21 -69.67
C ALA A 451 -54.77 -53.43 -68.14
N ALA A 452 -55.31 -54.57 -67.71
CA ALA A 452 -55.40 -54.94 -66.29
C ALA A 452 -54.01 -55.19 -65.68
N MET A 453 -53.10 -55.86 -66.40
CA MET A 453 -51.71 -56.03 -65.97
C MET A 453 -50.98 -54.70 -65.86
N ALA A 454 -51.14 -53.80 -66.84
CA ALA A 454 -50.57 -52.44 -66.76
C ALA A 454 -51.10 -51.64 -65.56
N GLN A 455 -52.38 -51.79 -65.19
CA GLN A 455 -52.92 -51.21 -63.96
C GLN A 455 -52.33 -51.86 -62.70
N VAL A 456 -52.19 -53.20 -62.66
CA VAL A 456 -51.57 -53.92 -61.54
C VAL A 456 -50.10 -53.54 -61.35
N ASP A 457 -49.34 -53.40 -62.44
CA ASP A 457 -47.93 -53.01 -62.38
C ASP A 457 -47.76 -51.53 -62.04
N ALA A 458 -48.67 -50.64 -62.46
CA ALA A 458 -48.72 -49.25 -62.01
C ALA A 458 -49.05 -49.14 -60.51
N VAL A 459 -50.02 -49.92 -60.02
CA VAL A 459 -50.32 -50.01 -58.58
C VAL A 459 -49.10 -50.53 -57.82
N ARG A 460 -48.48 -51.62 -58.27
CA ARG A 460 -47.27 -52.19 -57.63
C ARG A 460 -46.09 -51.21 -57.67
N ALA A 461 -45.95 -50.38 -58.70
CA ALA A 461 -44.95 -49.31 -58.74
C ALA A 461 -45.24 -48.25 -57.65
N SER A 462 -46.48 -47.79 -57.52
CA SER A 462 -46.87 -46.83 -56.48
C SER A 462 -46.76 -47.40 -55.06
N GLU A 463 -47.03 -48.69 -54.88
CA GLU A 463 -46.85 -49.44 -53.63
C GLU A 463 -45.38 -49.50 -53.23
N ASN A 464 -44.47 -49.83 -54.17
CA ASN A 464 -43.03 -49.82 -53.91
C ASN A 464 -42.48 -48.40 -53.64
N GLU A 465 -43.05 -47.36 -54.23
CA GLU A 465 -42.69 -45.97 -53.91
C GLU A 465 -43.18 -45.58 -52.51
N ALA A 466 -44.39 -45.98 -52.12
CA ALA A 466 -44.93 -45.75 -50.78
C ALA A 466 -44.13 -46.52 -49.71
N ILE A 467 -43.75 -47.77 -49.97
CA ILE A 467 -42.87 -48.56 -49.08
C ILE A 467 -41.54 -47.85 -48.87
N LYS A 468 -40.86 -47.41 -49.94
CA LYS A 468 -39.58 -46.67 -49.83
C LYS A 468 -39.72 -45.36 -49.04
N LYS A 469 -40.84 -44.64 -49.19
CA LYS A 469 -41.13 -43.43 -48.40
C LYS A 469 -41.35 -43.75 -46.92
N LEU A 470 -42.01 -44.87 -46.59
CA LEU A 470 -42.20 -45.34 -45.21
C LEU A 470 -40.90 -45.87 -44.59
N GLU A 471 -40.04 -46.53 -45.36
CA GLU A 471 -38.69 -46.96 -44.93
C GLU A 471 -37.79 -45.77 -44.65
N ALA A 472 -37.78 -44.76 -45.53
CA ALA A 472 -37.04 -43.51 -45.31
C ALA A 472 -37.51 -42.77 -44.05
N ALA A 473 -38.83 -42.58 -43.88
CA ALA A 473 -39.39 -41.93 -42.70
C ALA A 473 -39.13 -42.72 -41.41
N ARG A 474 -39.13 -44.05 -41.45
CA ARG A 474 -38.72 -44.88 -40.30
C ARG A 474 -37.26 -44.68 -39.93
N LYS A 475 -36.37 -44.63 -40.92
CA LYS A 475 -34.94 -44.39 -40.66
C LYS A 475 -34.71 -42.99 -40.08
N GLU A 476 -35.41 -41.97 -40.59
CA GLU A 476 -35.34 -40.61 -40.07
C GLU A 476 -35.80 -40.54 -38.59
N ILE A 477 -36.84 -41.30 -38.22
CA ILE A 477 -37.28 -41.45 -36.82
C ILE A 477 -36.20 -42.17 -35.98
N GLU A 478 -35.59 -43.25 -36.48
CA GLU A 478 -34.52 -43.98 -35.77
C GLU A 478 -33.25 -43.13 -35.56
N ASP A 479 -32.82 -42.39 -36.60
CA ASP A 479 -31.71 -41.43 -36.54
C ASP A 479 -32.04 -40.27 -35.54
N MET A 480 -33.30 -39.81 -35.50
CA MET A 480 -33.77 -38.82 -34.50
C MET A 480 -33.79 -39.37 -33.07
N GLU A 481 -34.31 -40.59 -32.86
CA GLU A 481 -34.38 -41.23 -31.54
C GLU A 481 -32.97 -41.40 -30.95
N LEU A 482 -32.02 -41.90 -31.75
CA LEU A 482 -30.60 -41.98 -31.38
C LEU A 482 -30.00 -40.61 -31.01
N ALA A 483 -30.28 -39.57 -31.80
CA ALA A 483 -29.84 -38.21 -31.50
C ALA A 483 -30.42 -37.67 -30.18
N THR A 484 -31.69 -37.99 -29.86
CA THR A 484 -32.30 -37.61 -28.58
C THR A 484 -31.73 -38.40 -27.41
N GLU A 485 -31.43 -39.70 -27.56
CA GLU A 485 -30.83 -40.50 -26.50
C GLU A 485 -29.38 -40.05 -26.20
N GLU A 486 -28.61 -39.68 -27.22
CA GLU A 486 -27.30 -39.04 -27.05
C GLU A 486 -27.41 -37.68 -26.35
N ALA A 487 -28.38 -36.84 -26.73
CA ALA A 487 -28.59 -35.55 -26.09
C ALA A 487 -29.00 -35.71 -24.60
N LEU A 488 -29.84 -36.70 -24.29
CA LEU A 488 -30.25 -37.03 -22.93
C LEU A 488 -29.06 -37.51 -22.09
N LYS A 489 -28.22 -38.43 -22.59
CA LYS A 489 -26.99 -38.88 -21.89
C LYS A 489 -25.99 -37.74 -21.67
N LYS A 490 -25.88 -36.79 -22.61
CA LYS A 490 -25.07 -35.57 -22.46
C LYS A 490 -25.66 -34.62 -21.40
N ALA A 491 -26.98 -34.52 -21.30
CA ALA A 491 -27.66 -33.73 -20.26
C ALA A 491 -27.51 -34.38 -18.86
N GLU A 492 -27.71 -35.70 -18.73
CA GLU A 492 -27.53 -36.42 -17.46
C GLU A 492 -26.09 -36.32 -16.93
N THR A 493 -25.09 -36.47 -17.80
CA THR A 493 -23.69 -36.33 -17.41
C THR A 493 -23.31 -34.90 -17.03
N ALA A 494 -23.88 -33.88 -17.69
CA ALA A 494 -23.75 -32.49 -17.28
C ALA A 494 -24.46 -32.20 -15.94
N GLU A 495 -25.65 -32.76 -15.71
CA GLU A 495 -26.37 -32.60 -14.44
C GLU A 495 -25.64 -33.30 -13.28
N ALA A 496 -25.05 -34.48 -13.52
CA ALA A 496 -24.20 -35.16 -12.56
C ALA A 496 -22.93 -34.37 -12.22
N ALA A 497 -22.29 -33.75 -13.22
CA ALA A 497 -21.15 -32.85 -13.01
C ALA A 497 -21.55 -31.60 -12.21
N ASN A 498 -22.68 -30.97 -12.53
CA ASN A 498 -23.22 -29.84 -11.78
C ASN A 498 -23.51 -30.22 -10.32
N LYS A 499 -24.16 -31.37 -10.06
CA LYS A 499 -24.40 -31.87 -8.69
C LYS A 499 -23.12 -32.13 -7.91
N ALA A 500 -22.05 -32.60 -8.58
CA ALA A 500 -20.74 -32.74 -7.95
C ALA A 500 -20.17 -31.37 -7.55
N VAL A 501 -20.14 -30.40 -8.47
CA VAL A 501 -19.67 -29.02 -8.24
C VAL A 501 -20.48 -28.31 -7.16
N GLU A 502 -21.81 -28.45 -7.15
CA GLU A 502 -22.68 -27.93 -6.08
C GLU A 502 -22.36 -28.55 -4.72
N SER A 503 -22.04 -29.85 -4.67
CA SER A 503 -21.66 -30.52 -3.42
C SER A 503 -20.32 -30.00 -2.87
N GLU A 504 -19.37 -29.66 -3.75
CA GLU A 504 -18.11 -29.02 -3.35
C GLU A 504 -18.30 -27.56 -2.96
N LEU A 505 -19.14 -26.79 -3.67
CA LEU A 505 -19.54 -25.43 -3.29
C LEU A 505 -20.32 -25.38 -1.96
N LYS A 506 -21.04 -26.45 -1.61
CA LYS A 506 -21.70 -26.57 -0.30
C LYS A 506 -20.68 -26.84 0.80
N ARG A 507 -19.75 -27.79 0.59
CA ARG A 507 -18.62 -28.05 1.50
C ARG A 507 -17.73 -26.82 1.69
N TRP A 508 -17.50 -26.03 0.64
CA TRP A 508 -16.75 -24.77 0.73
C TRP A 508 -17.46 -23.73 1.60
N ARG A 509 -18.78 -23.56 1.45
CA ARG A 509 -19.57 -22.67 2.30
C ARG A 509 -19.59 -23.13 3.77
N GLU A 510 -19.83 -24.42 4.00
CA GLU A 510 -19.76 -25.02 5.35
C GLU A 510 -18.37 -24.84 5.99
N LYS A 511 -17.29 -24.89 5.20
CA LYS A 511 -15.92 -24.67 5.67
C LYS A 511 -15.56 -23.20 5.88
N GLU A 512 -16.07 -22.28 5.08
CA GLU A 512 -15.99 -20.83 5.37
C GLU A 512 -16.68 -20.48 6.68
N GLU A 513 -17.85 -21.07 6.93
CA GLU A 513 -18.67 -20.84 8.12
C GLU A 513 -18.03 -21.47 9.38
N GLN A 514 -17.34 -22.61 9.25
CA GLN A 514 -16.47 -23.14 10.31
C GLN A 514 -15.24 -22.26 10.55
N ASN A 515 -14.50 -21.87 9.52
CA ASN A 515 -13.30 -21.03 9.67
C ASN A 515 -13.59 -19.68 10.33
N LYS A 516 -14.78 -19.10 10.12
CA LYS A 516 -15.21 -17.84 10.78
C LYS A 516 -15.51 -18.00 12.28
N ASN A 517 -15.67 -19.22 12.77
CA ASN A 517 -16.07 -19.51 14.16
C ASN A 517 -14.93 -20.02 15.06
N THR A 518 -13.73 -20.33 14.53
CA THR A 518 -12.62 -20.89 15.33
C THR A 518 -11.25 -20.32 14.96
N GLU A 519 -10.97 -19.08 15.38
CA GLU A 519 -9.59 -18.67 15.67
C GLU A 519 -9.48 -18.16 17.11
N THR A 520 -9.56 -19.10 18.05
CA THR A 520 -9.16 -18.91 19.45
C THR A 520 -8.64 -20.24 20.01
N TYR A 521 -7.39 -20.19 20.48
CA TYR A 521 -6.65 -21.22 21.21
C TYR A 521 -5.89 -22.32 20.44
N VAL A 522 -4.89 -22.92 21.12
CA VAL A 522 -3.61 -23.40 20.55
C VAL A 522 -3.20 -24.82 21.09
N PRO A 523 -1.95 -25.36 20.98
CA PRO A 523 -1.67 -26.67 20.34
C PRO A 523 -1.17 -27.78 21.32
N PRO A 524 -0.57 -28.91 20.86
CA PRO A 524 0.88 -28.96 20.55
C PRO A 524 1.27 -29.89 19.35
N VAL A 525 2.58 -30.17 19.19
CA VAL A 525 3.24 -30.67 17.95
C VAL A 525 3.88 -32.07 18.10
N GLY A 526 3.83 -32.89 17.04
CA GLY A 526 4.89 -33.87 16.66
C GLY A 526 4.43 -35.31 16.34
N ALA A 527 5.21 -36.18 15.67
CA ALA A 527 6.31 -35.94 14.70
C ALA A 527 6.75 -37.25 13.97
N THR A 528 7.13 -37.15 12.68
CA THR A 528 8.03 -38.05 11.90
C THR A 528 7.53 -39.40 11.31
N SER A 529 8.13 -39.78 10.17
CA SER A 529 8.36 -41.14 9.62
C SER A 529 7.23 -41.81 8.79
N LEU A 530 7.45 -42.43 7.61
CA LEU A 530 8.44 -42.32 6.50
C LEU A 530 8.04 -43.29 5.34
N ALA A 531 8.55 -43.05 4.12
CA ALA A 531 8.74 -44.03 3.01
C ALA A 531 7.51 -44.73 2.35
N ASP A 532 7.51 -45.16 1.08
CA ASP A 532 8.19 -44.68 -0.15
C ASP A 532 7.43 -45.22 -1.41
N ALA A 533 7.86 -44.87 -2.62
CA ALA A 533 7.22 -45.20 -3.91
C ALA A 533 7.41 -46.68 -4.37
N PRO A 534 6.68 -47.18 -5.40
CA PRO A 534 7.08 -46.89 -6.79
C PRO A 534 5.94 -46.77 -7.85
N SER A 535 6.34 -46.30 -9.04
CA SER A 535 5.52 -46.14 -10.25
C SER A 535 4.89 -47.42 -10.83
N HIS A 536 3.92 -47.26 -11.73
CA HIS A 536 3.89 -48.06 -12.97
C HIS A 536 3.33 -47.29 -14.18
N LYS A 537 3.90 -47.54 -15.37
CA LYS A 537 3.37 -47.12 -16.70
C LYS A 537 2.77 -48.31 -17.43
N ALA A 538 1.70 -48.08 -18.18
CA ALA A 538 1.42 -48.66 -19.51
C ALA A 538 0.41 -47.73 -20.21
N SER A 539 0.54 -47.22 -21.45
CA SER A 539 1.18 -47.65 -22.71
C SER A 539 0.47 -48.81 -23.44
N TYR A 540 0.02 -48.57 -24.68
CA TYR A 540 0.19 -49.39 -25.90
C TYR A 540 -0.81 -48.88 -26.98
N THR A 541 -0.36 -48.03 -27.93
CA THR A 541 -0.13 -48.32 -29.38
C THR A 541 -1.34 -48.09 -30.31
N LYS A 542 -1.22 -47.41 -31.47
CA LYS A 542 -0.53 -47.79 -32.76
C LYS A 542 -1.29 -48.97 -33.42
N ALA A 543 -1.66 -48.98 -34.71
CA ALA A 543 -1.23 -48.19 -35.87
C ALA A 543 -2.41 -48.00 -36.89
N ASN A 544 -2.52 -46.89 -37.63
CA ASN A 544 -1.96 -46.61 -38.98
C ASN A 544 -2.49 -47.50 -40.13
N GLU A 545 -3.34 -46.91 -40.99
CA GLU A 545 -3.32 -46.94 -42.47
C GLU A 545 -4.29 -45.83 -42.96
N LYS A 546 -3.91 -44.74 -43.63
CA LYS A 546 -3.32 -44.57 -44.98
C LYS A 546 -4.22 -45.15 -46.09
N SER A 547 -5.08 -44.33 -46.72
CA SER A 547 -4.81 -43.53 -47.95
C SER A 547 -4.78 -44.38 -49.25
N ASN A 548 -5.12 -43.91 -50.46
CA ASN A 548 -5.14 -42.55 -51.01
C ASN A 548 -5.91 -42.47 -52.36
N GLY A 549 -6.23 -41.27 -52.84
CA GLY A 549 -6.62 -40.97 -54.24
C GLY A 549 -7.79 -39.97 -54.33
N HIS A 550 -7.87 -39.05 -55.31
CA HIS A 550 -7.07 -38.79 -56.52
C HIS A 550 -7.46 -37.36 -57.04
N GLN A 551 -6.76 -36.58 -57.88
CA GLN A 551 -5.50 -36.68 -58.65
C GLN A 551 -5.09 -35.24 -59.12
N LYS A 552 -3.88 -35.05 -59.72
CA LYS A 552 -3.40 -33.89 -60.53
C LYS A 552 -2.93 -32.64 -59.73
N ASN A 553 -1.91 -31.86 -60.13
CA ASN A 553 -0.83 -31.97 -61.14
C ASN A 553 0.26 -30.87 -60.87
N SER A 554 1.48 -30.83 -61.45
CA SER A 554 2.48 -31.89 -61.76
C SER A 554 3.79 -31.30 -62.35
N LYS A 555 4.96 -31.64 -61.79
CA LYS A 555 6.35 -31.45 -62.37
C LYS A 555 6.84 -29.96 -62.38
N THR A 556 8.12 -29.59 -62.30
CA THR A 556 9.42 -30.22 -62.64
C THR A 556 10.55 -29.96 -61.58
N LEU A 557 11.84 -30.17 -61.89
CA LEU A 557 12.93 -30.44 -60.93
C LEU A 557 14.23 -29.59 -61.10
N LEU A 558 14.80 -29.15 -59.95
CA LEU A 558 16.23 -29.08 -59.56
C LEU A 558 17.33 -28.51 -60.50
N ARG A 559 18.09 -27.48 -60.02
CA ARG A 559 19.51 -27.60 -59.53
C ARG A 559 20.26 -26.27 -59.24
N LYS A 560 20.91 -26.22 -58.05
CA LYS A 560 22.24 -25.67 -57.63
C LYS A 560 22.88 -24.40 -58.25
N SER A 561 23.75 -23.77 -57.42
CA SER A 561 24.90 -22.86 -57.69
C SER A 561 24.60 -21.34 -57.80
N PHE A 562 25.52 -20.38 -57.53
CA PHE A 562 26.71 -20.29 -56.62
C PHE A 562 27.24 -18.82 -56.61
N MET A 563 27.89 -18.39 -55.51
CA MET A 563 28.69 -17.14 -55.35
C MET A 563 28.03 -15.75 -55.32
N LEU A 564 28.77 -14.80 -54.71
CA LEU A 564 28.48 -13.37 -54.48
C LEU A 564 29.50 -12.49 -55.24
N PRO A 565 29.21 -11.19 -55.44
CA PRO A 565 30.25 -10.17 -55.70
C PRO A 565 30.35 -9.04 -54.65
N SER A 566 31.49 -8.34 -54.72
CA SER A 566 31.94 -7.14 -53.95
C SER A 566 31.07 -5.86 -54.24
N ILE A 567 31.32 -4.62 -53.77
CA ILE A 567 32.60 -3.85 -53.68
C ILE A 567 32.55 -2.68 -52.65
N THR A 568 33.75 -2.22 -52.20
CA THR A 568 34.11 -0.88 -51.63
C THR A 568 33.58 -0.43 -50.25
N GLY A 569 34.33 0.34 -49.43
CA GLY A 569 35.77 0.65 -49.51
C GLY A 569 36.33 1.83 -48.66
N MET A 570 37.54 1.62 -48.10
CA MET A 570 38.63 2.59 -47.82
C MET A 570 38.66 3.50 -46.55
N PHE A 571 39.91 3.67 -46.06
CA PHE A 571 40.46 4.60 -45.05
C PHE A 571 40.05 4.42 -43.56
N HIS A 572 40.94 4.59 -42.56
CA HIS A 572 42.36 4.99 -42.52
C HIS A 572 43.26 4.03 -41.70
N HIS A 573 44.56 4.01 -42.00
CA HIS A 573 45.63 3.48 -41.13
C HIS A 573 46.07 4.56 -40.09
N LYS A 574 46.73 4.30 -38.94
CA LYS A 574 48.15 3.90 -38.70
C LYS A 574 48.38 3.96 -37.14
N LYS A 575 49.39 3.39 -36.46
CA LYS A 575 50.47 2.39 -36.74
C LYS A 575 51.36 2.21 -35.47
N LYS A 576 51.58 0.96 -34.99
CA LYS A 576 52.68 0.49 -34.07
C LYS A 576 52.64 0.93 -32.57
N ASN A 577 53.29 0.27 -31.58
CA ASN A 577 54.00 -1.05 -31.53
C ASN A 577 54.08 -1.65 -30.09
N SER A 578 54.56 -2.91 -30.02
CA SER A 578 55.32 -3.63 -28.96
C SER A 578 56.20 -2.79 -27.99
N ALA A 579 56.68 -3.29 -26.83
CA ALA A 579 56.93 -4.68 -26.39
C ALA A 579 57.00 -4.82 -24.83
N ASP A 580 57.13 -6.06 -24.34
CA ASP A 580 57.56 -6.49 -22.99
C ASP A 580 56.76 -6.00 -21.75
N GLY A 581 56.79 -6.67 -20.60
CA GLY A 581 57.38 -8.00 -20.31
C GLY A 581 57.69 -8.21 -18.81
N SER A 582 57.93 -9.48 -18.45
CA SER A 582 58.34 -9.96 -17.11
C SER A 582 57.30 -9.93 -15.98
N SER A 583 57.15 -11.07 -15.32
CA SER A 583 56.50 -11.22 -14.01
C SER A 583 57.56 -11.21 -12.91
N HIS A 584 57.24 -10.78 -11.69
CA HIS A 584 57.60 -11.51 -10.46
C HIS A 584 56.98 -10.86 -9.21
N SER A 585 56.82 -11.68 -8.16
CA SER A 585 56.32 -11.38 -6.80
C SER A 585 54.85 -11.03 -6.71
#